data_AF-A0A534L9X0-F1
#
_entry.id   AF-A0A534L9X0-F1
#
_cell.length_a   1.000
_cell.length_b   1.000
_cell.length_c   1.000
_cell.angle_alpha   90.00
_cell.angle_beta   90.00
_cell.angle_gamma   90.00
#
_symmetry.space_group_name_H-M   'P 1'
#
loop_
_entity.id
_entity.type
_entity.pdbx_description
1 polymer ?
#
loop_
_entity_poly.entity_id
_entity_poly.type
_entity_poly.pdbx_seq_one_letter_code
_entity_poly.pdbx_strand_id
1 'polypeptide(L)' 'MVEAVLRKQERPLSLNRVKELLPRKVMHPILRDAIEHYKRLGCVAEGSKGVMWVLNEDLGFWKTIARWERR' A
#
# COMPACT_ATOMS: atom_id res chain seq x y z
N MET A 1 -3.38 -8.65 -7.06
CA MET A 1 -2.00 -8.91 -6.56
C MET A 1 -1.76 -7.97 -5.36
N VAL A 2 -0.66 -8.07 -4.60
CA VAL A 2 -0.42 -7.46 -3.26
C VAL A 2 -1.11 -6.12 -2.97
N GLU A 3 -1.05 -5.18 -3.90
CA GLU A 3 -1.79 -3.91 -3.87
C GLU A 3 -3.28 -4.04 -3.51
N ALA A 4 -4.02 -4.91 -4.20
CA ALA A 4 -5.44 -5.12 -3.97
C ALA A 4 -5.76 -5.71 -2.59
N VAL A 5 -4.80 -6.42 -1.97
CA VAL A 5 -4.94 -6.87 -0.58
C VAL A 5 -4.80 -5.68 0.35
N LEU A 6 -3.74 -4.88 0.18
CA LEU A 6 -3.41 -3.74 1.04
C LEU A 6 -4.45 -2.61 0.96
N ARG A 7 -4.94 -2.28 -0.25
CA ARG A 7 -5.95 -1.22 -0.46
C ARG A 7 -7.28 -1.49 0.25
N LYS A 8 -7.59 -2.76 0.52
CA LYS A 8 -8.83 -3.16 1.22
C LYS A 8 -8.71 -3.08 2.75
N GLN A 9 -7.53 -2.73 3.28
CA GLN A 9 -7.29 -2.74 4.72
C GLN A 9 -7.27 -1.33 5.26
N GLU A 10 -8.04 -1.10 6.32
CA GLU A 10 -8.01 0.15 7.07
C GLU A 10 -6.89 0.17 8.13
N ARG A 11 -6.18 -0.95 8.32
CA ARG A 11 -5.14 -1.10 9.34
C ARG A 11 -3.87 -1.71 8.75
N PRO A 12 -2.68 -1.40 9.32
CA PRO A 12 -1.45 -2.05 8.93
C PRO A 12 -1.52 -3.57 9.11
N LEU A 13 -0.96 -4.31 8.15
CA LEU A 13 -0.87 -5.76 8.19
C LEU A 13 0.57 -6.24 8.36
N SER A 14 0.78 -7.29 9.15
CA SER A 14 2.05 -8.01 9.11
C SER A 14 2.26 -8.70 7.76
N LEU A 15 3.51 -8.91 7.35
CA LEU A 15 3.79 -9.59 6.08
C LEU A 15 3.23 -11.01 6.02
N ASN A 16 3.23 -11.71 7.15
CA ASN A 16 2.63 -13.04 7.22
C ASN A 16 1.13 -12.97 6.94
N ARG A 17 0.43 -11.97 7.49
CA ARG A 17 -0.98 -11.77 7.21
C ARG A 17 -1.24 -11.40 5.74
N VAL A 18 -0.38 -10.57 5.15
CA VAL A 18 -0.46 -10.27 3.71
C VAL A 18 -0.31 -11.55 2.88
N LYS A 19 0.63 -12.44 3.23
CA LYS A 19 0.81 -13.74 2.54
C LYS A 19 -0.42 -14.62 2.60
N GLU A 20 -1.10 -14.68 3.75
CA GLU A 20 -2.33 -15.47 3.93
C GLU A 20 -3.50 -14.96 3.10
N LEU A 21 -3.59 -13.64 2.90
CA LEU A 21 -4.68 -13.00 2.18
C LEU A 21 -4.48 -12.99 0.66
N LEU A 22 -3.31 -13.38 0.17
CA LEU A 22 -3.05 -13.47 -1.25
C LEU A 22 -3.79 -14.70 -1.84
N PRO A 23 -4.45 -14.54 -3.00
CA PRO A 23 -5.19 -15.63 -3.64
C PRO A 23 -4.30 -16.78 -4.13
N ARG A 24 -2.98 -16.56 -4.16
CA ARG A 24 -1.96 -17.56 -4.51
C ARG A 24 -0.81 -17.46 -3.53
N LYS A 25 -0.18 -18.59 -3.23
CA LYS A 25 1.00 -18.65 -2.38
C LYS A 25 2.15 -17.90 -3.05
N VAL A 26 2.59 -16.81 -2.42
CA VAL A 26 3.73 -16.01 -2.88
C VAL A 26 4.90 -16.25 -1.92
N MET A 27 6.10 -16.41 -2.50
CA MET A 27 7.33 -16.55 -1.72
C MET A 27 7.63 -15.24 -0.98
N HIS A 28 8.19 -15.35 0.23
CA HIS A 28 8.48 -14.17 1.06
C HIS A 28 9.38 -13.12 0.37
N PRO A 29 10.45 -13.50 -0.39
CA PRO A 29 11.26 -12.52 -1.11
C PRO A 29 10.45 -11.70 -2.13
N ILE A 30 9.61 -12.37 -2.93
CA ILE A 30 8.77 -11.71 -3.93
C ILE A 30 7.78 -10.73 -3.29
N LEU A 31 7.20 -11.11 -2.14
CA LEU A 31 6.35 -10.19 -1.39
C LEU A 31 7.14 -8.97 -0.90
N ARG A 32 8.35 -9.19 -0.37
CA ARG A 32 9.22 -8.12 0.12
C ARG A 32 9.59 -7.16 -1.01
N ASP A 33 9.96 -7.68 -2.18
CA ASP A 33 10.28 -6.88 -3.36
C ASP A 33 9.09 -6.03 -3.81
N ALA A 34 7.87 -6.59 -3.78
CA ALA A 34 6.66 -5.85 -4.09
C ALA A 34 6.41 -4.71 -3.08
N ILE A 35 6.57 -4.98 -1.78
CA ILE A 35 6.40 -3.96 -0.73
C ILE A 35 7.44 -2.84 -0.91
N GLU A 36 8.70 -3.19 -1.11
CA GLU A 36 9.77 -2.22 -1.31
C GLU A 36 9.54 -1.37 -2.58
N HIS A 37 9.08 -1.99 -3.66
CA HIS A 37 8.69 -1.28 -4.88
C HIS A 37 7.59 -0.23 -4.60
N TYR A 38 6.50 -0.63 -3.94
CA TYR A 38 5.42 0.31 -3.62
C TYR A 38 5.82 1.39 -2.60
N LYS A 39 6.73 1.06 -1.68
CA LYS A 39 7.27 2.03 -0.73
C LYS A 39 8.08 3.12 -1.43
N ARG A 40 8.92 2.75 -2.41
CA ARG A 40 9.68 3.71 -3.23
C ARG A 40 8.78 4.66 -4.04
N LEU A 41 7.62 4.17 -4.45
CA LEU A 41 6.60 4.99 -5.12
C LEU A 41 5.77 5.85 -4.16
N GLY A 42 5.99 5.75 -2.85
CA GLY A 42 5.19 6.45 -1.84
C GLY A 42 3.78 5.88 -1.66
N CYS A 43 3.48 4.71 -2.25
CA CYS A 43 2.16 4.08 -2.16
C CYS A 43 1.95 3.31 -0.86
N VAL A 44 3.04 2.88 -0.23
CA VAL A 44 3.01 2.03 0.96
C VAL A 44 3.90 2.60 2.05
N ALA A 45 3.39 2.57 3.29
CA ALA A 45 4.17 2.80 4.50
C ALA A 45 4.41 1.47 5.23
N GLU A 46 5.63 1.24 5.71
CA GLU A 46 5.99 0.10 6.55
C GLU A 46 6.58 0.61 7.88
N GLY A 47 6.06 0.10 8.99
CA GLY A 47 6.53 0.43 10.34
C GLY A 47 6.37 -0.75 11.31
N SER A 48 6.53 -0.50 12.60
CA SER A 48 6.49 -1.55 13.64
C SER A 48 5.17 -2.34 13.70
N LYS A 49 4.07 -1.73 13.27
CA LYS A 49 2.74 -2.35 13.20
C LYS A 49 2.49 -3.13 11.90
N GLY A 50 3.40 -3.07 10.94
CA GLY A 50 3.28 -3.72 9.63
C GLY A 50 3.20 -2.73 8.47
N VAL A 51 2.57 -3.17 7.38
CA VAL A 51 2.55 -2.53 6.07
C VAL A 51 1.13 -2.04 5.76
N MET A 52 1.00 -0.82 5.24
CA MET A 52 -0.28 -0.20 4.90
C MET A 52 -0.20 0.58 3.58
N TRP A 53 -1.29 0.58 2.81
CA TRP A 53 -1.44 1.45 1.65
C TRP A 53 -1.78 2.88 2.10
N VAL A 54 -1.08 3.87 1.56
CA VAL A 54 -1.22 5.28 1.97
C VAL A 54 -1.56 6.23 0.82
N LEU A 55 -1.49 5.79 -0.44
CA LEU A 55 -1.87 6.63 -1.57
C LEU A 55 -3.39 6.73 -1.67
N ASN A 56 -3.91 7.96 -1.57
CA ASN A 56 -5.33 8.23 -1.81
C ASN A 56 -5.65 8.04 -3.31
N GLU A 57 -6.67 7.26 -3.64
CA GLU A 57 -7.08 6.98 -5.02
C GLU A 57 -8.14 7.96 -5.54
N ASP A 58 -8.73 8.77 -4.65
CA ASP A 58 -9.74 9.73 -5.04
C ASP A 58 -9.13 10.87 -5.87
N LEU A 59 -9.46 10.90 -7.16
CA LEU A 59 -9.08 11.99 -8.05
C LEU A 59 -9.64 13.35 -7.58
N GLY A 60 -10.78 13.36 -6.89
CA GLY A 60 -11.38 14.56 -6.31
C GLY A 60 -10.50 15.20 -5.23
N PHE A 61 -9.95 14.37 -4.34
CA PHE A 61 -8.95 14.78 -3.35
C PHE A 61 -7.75 15.47 -4.00
N TRP A 62 -7.13 14.85 -5.01
CA TRP A 62 -5.94 15.42 -5.67
C TRP A 62 -6.24 16.68 -6.47
N LYS A 63 -7.38 16.76 -7.16
CA LYS A 63 -7.83 18.00 -7.82
C LYS A 63 -8.00 19.14 -6.82
N THR A 64 -8.48 18.82 -5.62
CA THR A 64 -8.63 19.79 -4.54
C THR A 64 -7.27 20.28 -4.06
N ILE A 65 -6.33 19.38 -3.71
CA ILE A 65 -4.97 19.75 -3.31
C ILE A 65 -4.27 20.62 -4.37
N ALA A 66 -4.32 20.22 -5.65
CA ALA A 66 -3.72 20.98 -6.75
C ALA A 66 -4.34 22.37 -6.98
N ARG A 67 -5.54 22.63 -6.46
CA ARG A 67 -6.14 23.97 -6.45
C ARG A 67 -5.57 24.84 -5.32
N TRP A 68 -5.20 24.24 -4.18
CA TRP A 68 -4.66 24.95 -3.02
C TRP A 68 -3.22 25.40 -3.28
N GLU A 69 -2.41 24.59 -3.95
CA GLU A 69 -1.01 24.92 -4.27
C GLU A 69 -0.85 26.04 -5.31
N ARG A 70 -1.91 26.36 -6.06
CA ARG A 70 -1.92 27.44 -7.07
C ARG A 70 -2.26 28.81 -6.49
N ARG A 71 -2.43 28.91 -5.18
CA ARG A 71 -2.87 30.13 -4.47
C ARG A 71 -1.76 30.67 -3.61
#